data_AF-B8BXQ9-F1
#
_entry.id   AF-B8BXQ9-F1
#
_cell.length_a   1.000
_cell.length_b   1.000
_cell.length_c   1.000
_cell.angle_alpha   90.00
_cell.angle_beta   90.00
_cell.angle_gamma   90.00
#
_symmetry.space_group_name_H-M   'P 1'
#
loop_
_entity.id
_entity.type
_entity.pdbx_description
1 polymer ?
#
loop_
_entity_poly.entity_id
_entity_poly.type
_entity_poly.pdbx_seq_one_letter_code
_entity_poly.pdbx_strand_id
1 'polypeptide(L)'
;MRGNELYKSKKFDEALAAYDEAIALDPTNMTFINNKAAVYFTAKKYDECIEACNEAVEVGKANRAPFEERAKALTRCAKAYQKKGDLGKAIECCKEAQLENYDKTTERLMKNWELDKKKADAAAYHDDDKAEEAKQRGNEAFRNKNWGEAVKEYEEAVKRAPNNAPIRNNLAAALCKIMDFNGAKTHIEKAIEIDPKYVKAWARKGDIEVLIKENHKALESYKTGLEIDSTNVACREGLQKVTQMINYGASNMTEEEKMERARHGMADPEIQSILSDPVIQQILRDFNENPKAANEAMRNPTVRAKIEKLIASGVVQTA
;
A
#
# COMPACT_ATOMS: atom_id res chain seq x y z
N MET A 1 18.04 -10.04 46.03
CA MET A 1 16.56 -9.99 46.13
C MET A 1 16.04 -8.64 46.61
N ARG A 2 16.68 -7.99 47.60
CA ARG A 2 16.32 -6.66 48.13
C ARG A 2 16.04 -5.59 47.04
N GLY A 3 16.93 -5.43 46.06
CA GLY A 3 16.73 -4.46 44.96
C GLY A 3 15.44 -4.68 44.16
N ASN A 4 15.07 -5.93 43.88
CA ASN A 4 13.86 -6.28 43.15
C ASN A 4 12.60 -5.95 43.96
N GLU A 5 12.61 -6.14 45.28
CA GLU A 5 11.49 -5.83 46.17
C GLU A 5 11.28 -4.33 46.30
N LEU A 6 12.36 -3.56 46.45
CA LEU A 6 12.34 -2.10 46.47
C LEU A 6 11.82 -1.53 45.15
N TYR A 7 12.27 -2.10 44.03
CA TYR A 7 11.79 -1.74 42.69
C TYR A 7 10.28 -2.00 42.53
N LYS A 8 9.79 -3.18 42.94
CA LYS A 8 8.35 -3.50 42.92
C LYS A 8 7.54 -2.54 43.79
N SER A 9 8.13 -2.08 44.89
CA SER A 9 7.54 -1.09 45.81
C SER A 9 7.70 0.37 45.33
N LYS A 10 8.23 0.59 44.12
CA LYS A 10 8.52 1.91 43.53
C LYS A 10 9.45 2.81 44.35
N LYS A 11 10.25 2.22 45.24
CA LYS A 11 11.29 2.92 46.01
C LYS A 11 12.56 3.00 45.17
N PHE A 12 12.55 3.87 44.16
CA PHE A 12 13.56 3.85 43.10
C PHE A 12 14.97 4.14 43.60
N ASP A 13 15.18 5.16 44.44
CA ASP A 13 16.52 5.51 44.92
C ASP A 13 17.11 4.40 45.81
N GLU A 14 16.31 3.81 46.70
CA GLU A 14 16.71 2.66 47.52
C GLU A 14 17.02 1.44 46.64
N ALA A 15 16.23 1.21 45.58
CA ALA A 15 16.46 0.11 44.65
C ALA A 15 17.76 0.29 43.86
N LEU A 16 18.05 1.52 43.39
CA LEU A 16 19.30 1.85 42.71
C LEU A 16 20.50 1.59 43.61
N ALA A 17 20.47 2.07 44.86
CA ALA A 17 21.53 1.83 45.84
C ALA A 17 21.75 0.32 46.09
N ALA A 18 20.67 -0.45 46.23
CA ALA A 18 20.77 -1.90 46.40
C ALA A 18 21.33 -2.63 45.17
N TYR A 19 21.11 -2.12 43.95
CA TYR A 19 21.75 -2.67 42.75
C TYR A 19 23.22 -2.24 42.63
N ASP A 20 23.57 -1.03 43.04
CA ASP A 20 24.97 -0.56 43.08
C ASP A 20 25.81 -1.41 44.04
N GLU A 21 25.28 -1.74 45.22
CA GLU A 21 25.89 -2.71 46.14
C GLU A 21 26.09 -4.08 45.48
N ALA A 22 25.10 -4.57 44.72
CA ALA A 22 25.19 -5.86 44.03
C ALA A 22 26.23 -5.85 42.90
N ILE A 23 26.31 -4.77 42.13
CA ILE A 23 27.31 -4.57 41.07
C ILE A 23 28.72 -4.48 41.67
N ALA A 24 28.89 -3.85 42.83
CA ALA A 24 30.20 -3.78 43.50
C ALA A 24 30.69 -5.16 43.98
N LEU A 25 29.76 -6.05 44.37
CA LEU A 25 30.09 -7.42 44.79
C LEU A 25 30.38 -8.35 43.60
N ASP A 26 29.65 -8.18 42.49
CA ASP A 26 29.84 -8.96 41.26
C ASP A 26 29.71 -8.07 40.01
N PRO A 27 30.81 -7.40 39.61
CA PRO A 27 30.81 -6.45 38.49
C PRO A 27 30.71 -7.14 37.13
N THR A 28 30.84 -8.48 37.08
CA THR A 28 30.79 -9.24 35.83
C THR A 28 29.37 -9.62 35.41
N ASN A 29 28.42 -9.51 36.34
CA ASN A 29 27.04 -9.92 36.14
C ASN A 29 26.17 -8.79 35.62
N MET A 30 25.98 -8.77 34.30
CA MET A 30 25.16 -7.78 33.62
C MET A 30 23.70 -7.71 34.11
N THR A 31 23.18 -8.75 34.76
CA THR A 31 21.78 -8.79 35.22
C THR A 31 21.49 -7.67 36.22
N PHE A 32 22.44 -7.35 37.10
CA PHE A 32 22.28 -6.27 38.08
C PHE A 32 22.22 -4.90 37.40
N ILE A 33 23.09 -4.66 36.43
CA ILE A 33 23.11 -3.43 35.62
C ILE A 33 21.82 -3.31 34.80
N ASN A 34 21.37 -4.40 34.19
CA ASN A 34 20.12 -4.43 33.42
C ASN A 34 18.88 -4.21 34.29
N ASN A 35 18.89 -4.68 35.54
CA ASN A 35 17.84 -4.41 36.52
C ASN A 35 17.86 -2.95 36.99
N LYS A 36 19.05 -2.36 37.17
CA LYS A 36 19.21 -0.92 37.41
C LYS A 36 18.63 -0.10 36.26
N ALA A 37 18.90 -0.48 35.00
CA ALA A 37 18.28 0.13 33.82
C ALA A 37 16.75 0.04 33.85
N ALA A 38 16.17 -1.06 34.34
CA ALA A 38 14.72 -1.20 34.49
C ALA A 38 14.13 -0.19 35.50
N VAL A 39 14.87 0.13 36.57
CA VAL A 39 14.49 1.18 37.53
C VAL A 39 14.49 2.54 36.84
N TYR A 40 15.57 2.89 36.13
CA TYR A 40 15.64 4.15 35.39
C TYR A 40 14.52 4.30 34.36
N PHE A 41 14.24 3.25 33.58
CA PHE A 41 13.13 3.23 32.62
C PHE A 41 11.78 3.56 33.28
N THR A 42 11.50 2.93 34.43
CA THR A 42 10.23 3.10 35.15
C THR A 42 10.14 4.48 35.82
N ALA A 43 11.28 5.00 36.29
CA ALA A 43 11.42 6.36 36.79
C ALA A 43 11.39 7.44 35.67
N LYS A 44 11.24 7.03 34.40
CA LYS A 44 11.29 7.90 33.20
C LYS A 44 12.62 8.64 33.00
N LYS A 45 13.69 8.13 33.61
CA LYS A 45 15.07 8.55 33.44
C LYS A 45 15.66 7.81 32.24
N TYR A 46 15.26 8.24 31.04
CA TYR A 46 15.50 7.46 29.82
C TYR A 46 16.96 7.50 29.36
N ASP A 47 17.68 8.59 29.60
CA ASP A 47 19.10 8.70 29.26
C ASP A 47 19.93 7.75 30.13
N GLU A 48 19.72 7.77 31.44
CA GLU A 48 20.38 6.87 32.39
C GLU A 48 19.99 5.39 32.14
N CYS A 49 18.76 5.14 31.68
CA CYS A 49 18.35 3.80 31.25
C CYS A 49 19.16 3.32 30.04
N ILE A 50 19.37 4.18 29.03
CA ILE A 50 20.10 3.85 27.81
C ILE A 50 21.56 3.57 28.16
N GLU A 51 22.19 4.44 28.95
CA GLU A 51 23.56 4.27 29.43
C GLU A 51 23.73 2.93 30.17
N ALA A 52 22.87 2.65 31.15
CA ALA A 52 22.91 1.40 31.91
C ALA A 52 22.63 0.17 31.03
N CYS A 53 21.74 0.25 30.04
CA CYS A 53 21.51 -0.84 29.10
C CYS A 53 22.75 -1.12 28.24
N ASN A 54 23.41 -0.08 27.73
CA ASN A 54 24.63 -0.23 26.93
C ASN A 54 25.78 -0.80 27.77
N GLU A 55 25.96 -0.30 29.00
CA GLU A 55 26.91 -0.83 29.96
C GLU A 55 26.64 -2.32 30.24
N ALA A 56 25.38 -2.69 30.49
CA ALA A 56 25.01 -4.09 30.72
C ALA A 56 25.37 -4.99 29.52
N VAL A 57 25.13 -4.52 28.29
CA VAL A 57 25.47 -5.28 27.07
C VAL A 57 26.98 -5.44 26.92
N GLU A 58 27.77 -4.41 27.17
CA GLU A 58 29.23 -4.48 27.08
C GLU A 58 29.83 -5.41 28.14
N VAL A 59 29.38 -5.30 29.39
CA VAL A 59 29.73 -6.25 30.46
C VAL A 59 29.30 -7.66 30.10
N GLY A 60 28.10 -7.82 29.53
CA GLY A 60 27.57 -9.11 29.09
C GLY A 60 28.37 -9.75 27.95
N LYS A 61 28.86 -8.96 26.99
CA LYS A 61 29.74 -9.44 25.90
C LYS A 61 31.10 -9.86 26.45
N ALA A 62 31.72 -9.01 27.27
CA ALA A 62 33.03 -9.27 27.87
C ALA A 62 33.03 -10.53 28.74
N ASN A 63 31.94 -10.80 29.45
CA ASN A 63 31.81 -11.91 30.39
C ASN A 63 30.97 -13.08 29.88
N ARG A 64 30.68 -13.14 28.56
CA ARG A 64 29.92 -14.24 27.92
C ARG A 64 28.57 -14.53 28.59
N ALA A 65 27.86 -13.49 29.02
CA ALA A 65 26.52 -13.62 29.54
C ALA A 65 25.56 -14.22 28.50
N PRO A 66 24.46 -14.87 28.93
CA PRO A 66 23.48 -15.46 28.02
C PRO A 66 22.96 -14.46 26.99
N PHE A 67 22.82 -14.91 25.75
CA PHE A 67 22.34 -14.10 24.63
C PHE A 67 20.97 -13.47 24.93
N GLU A 68 20.08 -14.20 25.63
CA GLU A 68 18.76 -13.71 26.00
C GLU A 68 18.83 -12.52 26.96
N GLU A 69 19.81 -12.45 27.86
CA GLU A 69 19.97 -11.33 28.79
C GLU A 69 20.49 -10.08 28.07
N ARG A 70 21.42 -10.25 27.11
CA ARG A 70 21.88 -9.17 26.23
C ARG A 70 20.74 -8.62 25.37
N ALA A 71 19.97 -9.51 24.74
CA ALA A 71 18.80 -9.12 23.96
C ALA A 71 17.73 -8.40 24.79
N LYS A 72 17.50 -8.82 26.04
CA LYS A 72 16.59 -8.12 26.97
C LYS A 72 17.07 -6.69 27.29
N ALA A 73 18.37 -6.50 27.52
CA ALA A 73 18.95 -5.19 27.77
C ALA A 73 18.80 -4.28 26.54
N LEU A 74 19.13 -4.77 25.34
CA LEU A 74 18.95 -4.05 24.08
C LEU A 74 17.48 -3.70 23.80
N THR A 75 16.55 -4.62 24.08
CA THR A 75 15.11 -4.37 23.93
C THR A 75 14.61 -3.29 24.90
N ARG A 76 15.19 -3.19 26.10
CA ARG A 76 14.89 -2.12 27.04
C ARG A 76 15.47 -0.78 26.56
N CYS A 77 16.70 -0.79 26.03
CA CYS A 77 17.31 0.37 25.39
C CYS A 77 16.43 0.90 24.24
N ALA A 78 15.95 -0.01 23.38
CA ALA A 78 15.05 0.30 22.28
C ALA A 78 13.76 1.01 22.75
N LYS A 79 13.14 0.50 23.84
CA LYS A 79 11.96 1.13 24.43
C LYS A 79 12.27 2.51 25.03
N ALA A 80 13.46 2.72 25.59
CA ALA A 80 13.86 4.02 26.13
C ALA A 80 14.01 5.05 24.99
N TYR A 81 14.69 4.70 23.89
CA TYR A 81 14.76 5.55 22.70
C TYR A 81 13.37 5.86 22.12
N GLN A 82 12.48 4.86 22.06
CA GLN A 82 11.10 5.09 21.65
C GLN A 82 10.37 6.11 22.52
N LYS A 83 10.57 6.07 23.85
CA LYS A 83 9.97 7.05 24.77
C LYS A 83 10.54 8.45 24.62
N LYS A 84 11.77 8.59 24.12
CA LYS A 84 12.37 9.86 23.73
C LYS A 84 11.93 10.37 22.36
N GLY A 85 11.18 9.57 21.59
CA GLY A 85 10.77 9.90 20.23
C GLY A 85 11.82 9.58 19.17
N ASP A 86 12.95 8.98 19.53
CA ASP A 86 14.00 8.57 18.58
C ASP A 86 13.70 7.16 18.06
N LEU A 87 12.75 7.07 17.13
CA LEU A 87 12.38 5.80 16.51
C LEU A 87 13.53 5.18 15.72
N GLY A 88 14.45 5.98 15.18
CA GLY A 88 15.62 5.49 14.45
C GLY A 88 16.50 4.61 15.34
N LYS A 89 16.95 5.18 16.46
CA LYS A 89 17.76 4.42 17.44
C LYS A 89 16.98 3.30 18.11
N ALA A 90 15.67 3.47 18.33
CA ALA A 90 14.84 2.38 18.84
C ALA A 90 14.86 1.15 17.93
N ILE A 91 14.74 1.36 16.61
CA ILE A 91 14.79 0.29 15.61
C ILE A 91 16.19 -0.34 15.56
N GLU A 92 17.25 0.45 15.62
CA GLU A 92 18.64 -0.05 15.67
C GLU A 92 18.87 -0.97 16.86
N CYS A 93 18.49 -0.55 18.08
CA CYS A 93 18.58 -1.42 19.26
C CYS A 93 17.73 -2.69 19.14
N CYS A 94 16.57 -2.63 18.49
CA CYS A 94 15.78 -3.84 18.19
C CYS A 94 16.50 -4.77 17.22
N LYS A 95 17.17 -4.24 16.18
CA LYS A 95 17.96 -5.05 15.24
C LYS A 95 19.11 -5.73 15.95
N GLU A 96 19.84 -5.01 16.80
CA GLU A 96 20.89 -5.60 17.62
C GLU A 96 20.34 -6.68 18.56
N ALA A 97 19.20 -6.44 19.21
CA ALA A 97 18.56 -7.45 20.05
C ALA A 97 18.21 -8.73 19.29
N GLN A 98 17.73 -8.62 18.04
CA GLN A 98 17.43 -9.77 17.18
C GLN A 98 18.69 -10.54 16.74
N LEU A 99 19.83 -9.85 16.57
CA LEU A 99 21.11 -10.47 16.27
C LEU A 99 21.67 -11.24 17.47
N GLU A 100 21.44 -10.73 18.68
CA GLU A 100 21.81 -11.43 19.93
C GLU A 100 20.96 -12.67 20.14
N ASN A 101 19.63 -12.51 20.17
CA ASN A 101 18.69 -13.60 20.32
C ASN A 101 17.34 -13.24 19.69
N TYR A 102 16.94 -13.99 18.66
CA TYR A 102 15.68 -13.77 17.98
C TYR A 102 14.49 -13.90 18.93
N ASP A 103 13.58 -12.92 18.89
CA ASP A 103 12.34 -12.90 19.65
C ASP A 103 11.20 -12.27 18.85
N LYS A 104 10.09 -12.99 18.72
CA LYS A 104 8.91 -12.55 17.97
C LYS A 104 8.31 -11.26 18.52
N THR A 105 8.38 -11.04 19.84
CA THR A 105 7.81 -9.82 20.45
C THR A 105 8.59 -8.59 20.03
N THR A 106 9.91 -8.70 20.04
CA THR A 106 10.85 -7.64 19.64
C THR A 106 10.78 -7.40 18.13
N GLU A 107 10.60 -8.44 17.31
CA GLU A 107 10.43 -8.29 15.86
C GLU A 107 9.16 -7.50 15.54
N ARG A 108 8.06 -7.80 16.24
CA ARG A 108 6.79 -7.07 16.09
C ARG A 108 6.93 -5.60 16.51
N LEU A 109 7.64 -5.32 17.61
CA LEU A 109 7.92 -3.93 18.01
C LEU A 109 8.70 -3.19 16.93
N MET A 110 9.76 -3.79 16.40
CA MET A 110 10.59 -3.22 15.34
C MET A 110 9.75 -2.90 14.10
N LYS A 111 8.97 -3.86 13.60
CA LYS A 111 8.10 -3.66 12.42
C LYS A 111 7.06 -2.55 12.62
N ASN A 112 6.47 -2.45 13.81
CA ASN A 112 5.53 -1.38 14.12
C ASN A 112 6.22 -0.02 14.13
N TRP A 113 7.39 0.09 14.75
CA TRP A 113 8.14 1.35 14.79
C TRP A 113 8.72 1.74 13.44
N GLU A 114 9.11 0.79 12.59
CA GLU A 114 9.48 1.04 11.19
C GLU A 114 8.31 1.64 10.41
N LEU A 115 7.09 1.13 10.61
CA LEU A 115 5.88 1.69 9.99
C LEU A 115 5.57 3.09 10.52
N ASP A 116 5.65 3.30 11.84
CA ASP A 116 5.41 4.61 12.46
C ASP A 116 6.43 5.65 12.00
N LYS A 117 7.71 5.27 11.93
CA LYS A 117 8.78 6.11 11.40
C LYS A 117 8.52 6.44 9.92
N LYS A 118 8.15 5.45 9.10
CA LYS A 118 7.81 5.68 7.69
C LYS A 118 6.65 6.68 7.53
N LYS A 119 5.62 6.61 8.37
CA LYS A 119 4.51 7.57 8.37
C LYS A 119 4.96 8.96 8.81
N ALA A 120 5.78 9.05 9.86
CA ALA A 120 6.32 10.32 10.35
C ALA A 120 7.22 10.99 9.31
N ASP A 121 8.13 10.22 8.68
CA ASP A 121 9.01 10.70 7.62
C ASP A 121 8.19 11.18 6.41
N ALA A 122 7.16 10.44 6.00
CA ALA A 122 6.28 10.85 4.90
C ALA A 122 5.49 12.12 5.23
N ALA A 123 4.99 12.26 6.46
CA ALA A 123 4.30 13.46 6.90
C ALA A 123 5.25 14.67 6.98
N ALA A 124 6.49 14.47 7.43
CA ALA A 124 7.51 15.52 7.46
C ALA A 124 8.01 15.90 6.06
N TYR A 125 7.90 15.00 5.08
CA TYR A 125 8.24 15.28 3.69
C TYR A 125 7.15 16.07 2.96
N HIS A 126 5.93 16.10 3.51
CA HIS A 126 4.79 16.77 2.93
C HIS A 126 5.04 18.27 2.77
N ASP A 127 4.88 18.77 1.55
CA ASP A 127 5.12 20.18 1.21
C ASP A 127 4.40 20.50 -0.10
N ASP A 128 3.26 21.19 -0.02
CA ASP A 128 2.40 21.44 -1.18
C ASP A 128 3.07 22.36 -2.21
N ASP A 129 3.89 23.32 -1.77
CA ASP A 129 4.59 24.24 -2.67
C ASP A 129 5.67 23.49 -3.46
N LYS A 130 6.47 22.67 -2.77
CA LYS A 130 7.45 21.81 -3.45
C LYS A 130 6.79 20.74 -4.32
N ALA A 131 5.61 20.26 -3.95
CA ALA A 131 4.83 19.36 -4.79
C ALA A 131 4.42 20.04 -6.09
N GLU A 132 3.98 21.30 -6.02
CA GLU A 132 3.61 22.09 -7.18
C GLU A 132 4.81 22.35 -8.09
N GLU A 133 5.96 22.74 -7.53
CA GLU A 133 7.20 22.93 -8.29
C GLU A 133 7.62 21.65 -9.03
N ALA A 134 7.63 20.50 -8.35
CA ALA A 134 7.94 19.20 -8.94
C ALA A 134 6.92 18.83 -10.03
N LYS A 135 5.62 19.08 -9.80
CA LYS A 135 4.58 18.89 -10.81
C LYS A 135 4.84 19.74 -12.06
N GLN A 136 5.29 20.99 -11.91
CA GLN A 136 5.59 21.84 -13.07
C GLN A 136 6.80 21.36 -13.86
N ARG A 137 7.87 20.91 -13.20
CA ARG A 137 9.01 20.26 -13.87
C ARG A 137 8.58 18.98 -14.59
N GLY A 138 7.71 18.17 -13.97
CA GLY A 138 7.10 17.01 -14.61
C GLY A 138 6.27 17.36 -15.84
N ASN A 139 5.47 18.44 -15.78
CA ASN A 139 4.70 18.95 -16.91
C ASN A 139 5.61 19.37 -18.08
N GLU A 140 6.71 20.06 -17.78
CA GLU A 140 7.70 20.49 -18.78
C GLU A 140 8.38 19.30 -19.44
N ALA A 141 8.90 18.36 -18.64
CA ALA A 141 9.50 17.12 -19.13
C ALA A 141 8.52 16.33 -20.02
N PHE A 142 7.25 16.24 -19.62
CA PHE A 142 6.20 15.58 -20.39
C PHE A 142 5.96 16.27 -21.74
N ARG A 143 5.89 17.61 -21.78
CA ARG A 143 5.77 18.38 -23.03
C ARG A 143 6.95 18.13 -23.97
N ASN A 144 8.14 18.01 -23.41
CA ASN A 144 9.38 17.73 -24.14
C ASN A 144 9.54 16.24 -24.51
N LYS A 145 8.53 15.39 -24.23
CA LYS A 145 8.56 13.94 -24.46
C LYS A 145 9.67 13.22 -23.70
N ASN A 146 10.24 13.84 -22.67
CA ASN A 146 11.17 13.20 -21.75
C ASN A 146 10.36 12.46 -20.67
N TRP A 147 9.83 11.30 -21.04
CA TRP A 147 8.89 10.56 -20.21
C TRP A 147 9.50 10.05 -18.90
N GLY A 148 10.77 9.62 -18.93
CA GLY A 148 11.46 9.15 -17.73
C GLY A 148 11.61 10.25 -16.68
N GLU A 149 12.02 11.45 -17.11
CA GLU A 149 12.13 12.59 -16.20
C GLU A 149 10.74 13.07 -15.74
N ALA A 150 9.73 13.02 -16.61
CA ALA A 150 8.36 13.35 -16.23
C ALA A 150 7.84 12.43 -15.12
N VAL A 151 8.07 11.11 -15.23
CA VAL A 151 7.71 10.14 -14.19
C VAL A 151 8.43 10.48 -12.89
N LYS A 152 9.75 10.69 -12.93
CA LYS A 152 10.56 11.03 -11.75
C LYS A 152 10.06 12.27 -11.01
N GLU A 153 9.77 13.35 -11.74
CA GLU A 153 9.30 14.60 -11.15
C GLU A 153 7.86 14.49 -10.62
N TYR A 154 6.97 13.75 -11.31
CA TYR A 154 5.64 13.50 -10.78
C TYR A 154 5.64 12.56 -9.57
N GLU A 155 6.53 11.56 -9.50
CA GLU A 155 6.70 10.72 -8.31
C GLU A 155 7.16 11.55 -7.11
N GLU A 156 8.09 12.48 -7.33
CA GLU A 156 8.50 13.43 -6.30
C GLU A 156 7.32 14.30 -5.84
N ALA A 157 6.54 14.83 -6.78
CA ALA A 157 5.32 15.59 -6.46
C ALA A 157 4.30 14.75 -5.66
N VAL A 158 4.13 13.45 -5.97
CA VAL A 158 3.27 12.54 -5.19
C VAL A 158 3.83 12.28 -3.78
N LYS A 159 5.15 12.17 -3.61
CA LYS A 159 5.76 12.01 -2.27
C LYS A 159 5.50 13.22 -1.39
N ARG A 160 5.52 14.43 -1.99
CA ARG A 160 5.27 15.71 -1.32
C ARG A 160 3.79 15.96 -1.04
N ALA A 161 2.90 15.58 -1.96
CA ALA A 161 1.46 15.74 -1.83
C ALA A 161 0.72 14.42 -2.15
N PRO A 162 0.75 13.43 -1.24
CA PRO A 162 0.24 12.08 -1.50
C PRO A 162 -1.27 12.02 -1.73
N ASN A 163 -2.02 13.03 -1.28
CA ASN A 163 -3.48 13.11 -1.40
C ASN A 163 -3.93 14.08 -2.52
N ASN A 164 -3.09 14.29 -3.55
CA ASN A 164 -3.42 15.15 -4.69
C ASN A 164 -3.80 14.31 -5.93
N ALA A 165 -5.10 14.25 -6.25
CA ALA A 165 -5.61 13.50 -7.39
C ALA A 165 -5.08 13.98 -8.76
N PRO A 166 -5.01 15.31 -9.05
CA PRO A 166 -4.40 15.80 -10.28
C PRO A 166 -2.96 15.33 -10.53
N ILE A 167 -2.09 15.37 -9.51
CA ILE A 167 -0.69 14.92 -9.65
C ILE A 167 -0.64 13.44 -9.98
N ARG A 168 -1.43 12.60 -9.29
CA ARG A 168 -1.50 11.15 -9.56
C ARG A 168 -2.01 10.83 -10.96
N ASN A 169 -3.00 11.58 -11.45
CA ASN A 169 -3.47 11.46 -12.83
C ASN A 169 -2.37 11.81 -13.85
N ASN A 170 -1.55 12.83 -13.58
CA ASN A 170 -0.44 13.20 -14.45
C ASN A 170 0.68 12.15 -14.43
N LEU A 171 0.99 11.60 -13.26
CA LEU A 171 1.91 10.47 -13.12
C LEU A 171 1.42 9.26 -13.90
N ALA A 172 0.15 8.88 -13.76
CA ALA A 172 -0.44 7.78 -14.53
C ALA A 172 -0.31 8.01 -16.05
N ALA A 173 -0.54 9.24 -16.52
CA ALA A 173 -0.35 9.60 -17.92
C ALA A 173 1.10 9.43 -18.38
N ALA A 174 2.09 9.79 -17.55
CA ALA A 174 3.52 9.61 -17.84
C ALA A 174 3.92 8.14 -17.84
N LEU A 175 3.43 7.35 -16.88
CA LEU A 175 3.65 5.90 -16.81
C LEU A 175 3.11 5.17 -18.05
N CYS A 176 1.94 5.56 -18.57
CA CYS A 176 1.44 5.06 -19.85
C CYS A 176 2.41 5.30 -21.02
N LYS A 177 3.17 6.41 -21.01
CA LYS A 177 4.12 6.72 -22.09
C LYS A 177 5.37 5.84 -22.07
N ILE A 178 5.72 5.29 -20.90
CA ILE A 178 6.80 4.31 -20.75
C ILE A 178 6.30 2.87 -20.68
N MET A 179 5.03 2.64 -21.01
CA MET A 179 4.37 1.33 -21.01
C MET A 179 4.28 0.65 -19.64
N ASP A 180 4.46 1.38 -18.53
CA ASP A 180 4.17 0.88 -17.19
C ASP A 180 2.67 1.01 -16.89
N PHE A 181 1.87 0.13 -17.49
CA PHE A 181 0.42 0.15 -17.35
C PHE A 181 -0.04 -0.27 -15.95
N ASN A 182 0.71 -1.12 -15.26
CA ASN A 182 0.38 -1.55 -13.90
C ASN A 182 0.61 -0.42 -12.89
N GLY A 183 1.72 0.32 -13.01
CA GLY A 183 1.96 1.53 -12.25
C GLY A 183 0.90 2.58 -12.55
N ALA A 184 0.59 2.80 -13.83
CA ALA A 184 -0.45 3.76 -14.24
C ALA A 184 -1.82 3.43 -13.63
N LYS A 185 -2.24 2.15 -13.68
CA LYS A 185 -3.50 1.67 -13.07
C LYS A 185 -3.53 1.93 -11.56
N THR A 186 -2.45 1.60 -10.86
CA THR A 186 -2.33 1.85 -9.41
C THR A 186 -2.50 3.33 -9.07
N HIS A 187 -1.82 4.22 -9.81
CA HIS A 187 -1.89 5.65 -9.53
C HIS A 187 -3.24 6.27 -9.91
N ILE A 188 -3.89 5.80 -10.98
CA ILE A 188 -5.19 6.34 -11.38
C ILE A 188 -6.32 5.90 -10.45
N GLU A 189 -6.28 4.65 -9.98
CA GLU A 189 -7.23 4.15 -8.98
C GLU A 189 -7.09 4.95 -7.67
N LYS A 190 -5.86 5.24 -7.24
CA LYS A 190 -5.65 6.09 -6.07
C LYS A 190 -6.10 7.53 -6.29
N ALA A 191 -5.96 8.08 -7.51
CA ALA A 191 -6.48 9.40 -7.84
C ALA A 191 -8.01 9.46 -7.70
N ILE A 192 -8.71 8.42 -8.16
CA ILE A 192 -10.17 8.28 -8.04
C ILE A 192 -10.60 8.04 -6.58
N GLU A 193 -9.82 7.29 -5.80
CA GLU A 193 -10.09 7.12 -4.36
C GLU A 193 -10.01 8.46 -3.61
N ILE A 194 -9.05 9.33 -3.99
CA ILE A 194 -8.88 10.67 -3.41
C ILE A 194 -10.00 11.61 -3.84
N ASP A 195 -10.31 11.65 -5.14
CA ASP A 195 -11.40 12.46 -5.68
C ASP A 195 -12.24 11.63 -6.68
N PRO A 196 -13.33 11.00 -6.19
CA PRO A 196 -14.21 10.21 -7.04
C PRO A 196 -14.93 11.02 -8.12
N LYS A 197 -14.97 12.35 -8.02
CA LYS A 197 -15.62 13.25 -8.99
C LYS A 197 -14.62 13.80 -10.01
N TYR A 198 -13.35 13.41 -9.95
CA TYR A 198 -12.34 13.90 -10.88
C TYR A 198 -12.45 13.22 -12.25
N VAL A 199 -13.28 13.79 -13.13
CA VAL A 199 -13.64 13.19 -14.43
C VAL A 199 -12.43 12.87 -15.32
N LYS A 200 -11.38 13.69 -15.28
CA LYS A 200 -10.15 13.42 -16.04
C LYS A 200 -9.48 12.10 -15.61
N ALA A 201 -9.59 11.74 -14.33
CA ALA A 201 -9.05 10.46 -13.85
C ALA A 201 -9.89 9.27 -14.33
N TRP A 202 -11.21 9.40 -14.42
CA TRP A 202 -12.08 8.39 -15.02
C TRP A 202 -11.80 8.18 -16.52
N ALA A 203 -11.63 9.28 -17.27
CA ALA A 203 -11.20 9.19 -18.66
C ALA A 203 -9.86 8.46 -18.80
N ARG A 204 -8.87 8.83 -17.97
CA ARG A 204 -7.53 8.20 -17.97
C ARG A 204 -7.58 6.73 -17.57
N LYS A 205 -8.44 6.35 -16.61
CA LYS A 205 -8.64 4.96 -16.22
C LYS A 205 -9.17 4.14 -17.40
N GLY A 206 -10.16 4.68 -18.12
CA GLY A 206 -10.65 4.08 -19.36
C GLY A 206 -9.55 3.93 -20.43
N ASP A 207 -8.69 4.94 -20.61
CA ASP A 207 -7.55 4.85 -21.53
C ASP A 207 -6.60 3.70 -21.15
N ILE A 208 -6.28 3.59 -19.86
CA ILE A 208 -5.39 2.55 -19.32
C ILE A 208 -6.02 1.16 -19.52
N GLU A 209 -7.30 1.01 -19.20
CA GLU A 209 -8.05 -0.24 -19.36
C GLU A 209 -8.09 -0.69 -20.83
N VAL A 210 -8.24 0.24 -21.79
CA VAL A 210 -8.11 -0.07 -23.23
C VAL A 210 -6.70 -0.56 -23.56
N LEU A 211 -5.64 0.09 -23.04
CA LEU A 211 -4.24 -0.30 -23.30
C LEU A 211 -3.92 -1.71 -22.78
N ILE A 212 -4.52 -2.12 -21.67
CA ILE A 212 -4.37 -3.48 -21.09
C ILE A 212 -5.46 -4.45 -21.57
N LYS A 213 -6.23 -4.09 -22.60
CA LYS A 213 -7.28 -4.89 -23.24
C LYS A 213 -8.47 -5.26 -22.34
N GLU A 214 -8.68 -4.55 -21.24
CA GLU A 214 -9.85 -4.65 -20.37
C GLU A 214 -11.01 -3.77 -20.91
N ASN A 215 -11.43 -4.01 -22.16
CA ASN A 215 -12.40 -3.17 -22.87
C ASN A 215 -13.75 -3.04 -22.16
N HIS A 216 -14.21 -4.09 -21.46
CA HIS A 216 -15.45 -4.07 -20.69
C HIS A 216 -15.36 -3.13 -19.48
N LYS A 217 -14.21 -3.06 -18.80
CA LYS A 217 -13.99 -2.11 -17.71
C LYS A 217 -13.86 -0.69 -18.23
N ALA A 218 -13.18 -0.50 -19.36
CA ALA A 218 -13.05 0.80 -20.01
C ALA A 218 -14.43 1.43 -20.31
N LEU A 219 -15.39 0.64 -20.81
CA LEU A 219 -16.77 1.10 -21.00
C LEU A 219 -17.36 1.70 -19.71
N GLU A 220 -17.19 1.01 -18.58
CA GLU A 220 -17.71 1.44 -17.29
C GLU A 220 -17.02 2.68 -16.77
N SER A 221 -15.69 2.74 -16.88
CA SER A 221 -14.91 3.91 -16.47
C SER A 221 -15.33 5.16 -17.27
N TYR A 222 -15.51 5.05 -18.59
CA TYR A 222 -15.99 6.18 -19.39
C TYR A 222 -17.44 6.56 -19.09
N LYS A 223 -18.34 5.58 -18.92
CA LYS A 223 -19.74 5.83 -18.54
C LYS A 223 -19.83 6.54 -17.19
N THR A 224 -19.06 6.07 -16.20
CA THR A 224 -18.98 6.69 -14.86
C THR A 224 -18.48 8.14 -14.98
N GLY A 225 -17.46 8.40 -15.80
CA GLY A 225 -17.00 9.76 -16.08
C GLY A 225 -18.10 10.66 -16.69
N LEU A 226 -18.92 10.12 -17.60
CA LEU A 226 -20.04 10.85 -18.21
C LEU A 226 -21.24 11.03 -17.29
N GLU A 227 -21.43 10.16 -16.30
CA GLU A 227 -22.42 10.36 -15.23
C GLU A 227 -22.03 11.56 -14.35
N ILE A 228 -20.73 11.80 -14.15
CA ILE A 228 -20.22 12.94 -13.40
C ILE A 228 -20.23 14.22 -14.24
N ASP A 229 -19.76 14.15 -15.50
CA ASP A 229 -19.78 15.24 -16.47
C ASP A 229 -20.15 14.72 -17.86
N SER A 230 -21.43 14.86 -18.20
CA SER A 230 -21.99 14.43 -19.48
C SER A 230 -21.41 15.13 -20.71
N THR A 231 -20.74 16.28 -20.52
CA THR A 231 -20.14 17.05 -21.61
C THR A 231 -18.68 16.67 -21.88
N ASN A 232 -18.09 15.84 -21.01
CA ASN A 232 -16.68 15.48 -21.08
C ASN A 232 -16.31 14.83 -22.42
N VAL A 233 -15.48 15.52 -23.20
CA VAL A 233 -15.08 15.08 -24.54
C VAL A 233 -14.27 13.79 -24.48
N ALA A 234 -13.31 13.69 -23.56
CA ALA A 234 -12.42 12.53 -23.45
C ALA A 234 -13.19 11.25 -23.11
N CYS A 235 -14.13 11.31 -22.16
CA CYS A 235 -14.97 10.15 -21.86
C CYS A 235 -15.88 9.76 -23.02
N ARG A 236 -16.46 10.73 -23.74
CA ARG A 236 -17.35 10.47 -24.88
C ARG A 236 -16.60 9.85 -26.07
N GLU A 237 -15.45 10.42 -26.42
CA GLU A 237 -14.60 9.89 -27.50
C GLU A 237 -14.03 8.52 -27.11
N GLY A 238 -13.59 8.36 -25.87
CA GLY A 238 -13.11 7.09 -25.34
C GLY A 238 -14.18 6.00 -25.38
N LEU A 239 -15.41 6.33 -24.95
CA LEU A 239 -16.57 5.45 -25.00
C LEU A 239 -16.88 5.03 -26.45
N GLN A 240 -16.97 6.00 -27.36
CA GLN A 240 -17.21 5.72 -28.79
C GLN A 240 -16.14 4.80 -29.37
N LYS A 241 -14.87 5.07 -29.08
CA LYS A 241 -13.73 4.30 -29.57
C LYS A 241 -13.77 2.86 -29.05
N VAL A 242 -13.97 2.65 -27.75
CA VAL A 242 -14.00 1.29 -27.19
C VAL A 242 -15.22 0.51 -27.68
N THR A 243 -16.38 1.15 -27.87
CA THR A 243 -17.55 0.52 -28.50
C THR A 243 -17.25 0.08 -29.93
N GLN A 244 -16.59 0.92 -30.73
CA GLN A 244 -16.15 0.54 -32.07
C GLN A 244 -15.14 -0.61 -32.06
N MET A 245 -14.18 -0.61 -31.13
CA MET A 245 -13.22 -1.70 -30.96
C MET A 245 -13.90 -3.03 -30.62
N ILE A 246 -14.90 -3.00 -29.74
CA ILE A 246 -15.68 -4.19 -29.36
C ILE A 246 -16.46 -4.73 -30.56
N ASN A 247 -17.16 -3.87 -31.29
CA ASN A 247 -17.95 -4.24 -32.46
C ASN A 247 -17.07 -4.74 -33.62
N TYR A 248 -15.99 -4.03 -33.91
CA TYR A 248 -15.02 -4.45 -34.93
C TYR A 248 -14.39 -5.79 -34.58
N GLY A 249 -14.02 -5.98 -33.30
CA GLY A 249 -13.46 -7.24 -32.81
C GLY A 249 -14.42 -8.42 -32.92
N ALA A 250 -15.72 -8.20 -32.72
CA ALA A 250 -16.72 -9.24 -32.93
C ALA A 250 -16.78 -9.73 -34.39
N SER A 251 -16.58 -8.83 -35.36
CA SER A 251 -16.75 -9.13 -36.79
C SER A 251 -15.45 -9.48 -37.53
N ASN A 252 -14.28 -9.06 -37.05
CA ASN A 252 -13.03 -9.08 -37.85
C ASN A 252 -11.80 -9.67 -37.12
N MET A 253 -11.94 -10.14 -35.88
CA MET A 253 -10.84 -10.85 -35.20
C MET A 253 -10.69 -12.27 -35.74
N THR A 254 -9.44 -12.74 -35.80
CA THR A 254 -9.14 -14.15 -35.97
C THR A 254 -9.69 -14.96 -34.79
N GLU A 255 -9.89 -16.28 -34.98
CA GLU A 255 -10.34 -17.14 -33.88
C GLU A 255 -9.36 -17.14 -32.70
N GLU A 256 -8.06 -17.03 -32.95
CA GLU A 256 -7.04 -16.91 -31.90
C GLU A 256 -7.20 -15.62 -31.08
N GLU A 257 -7.45 -14.48 -31.73
CA GLU A 257 -7.70 -13.21 -31.06
C GLU A 257 -9.00 -13.21 -30.25
N LYS A 258 -10.05 -13.87 -30.76
CA LYS A 258 -11.32 -14.06 -30.03
C LYS A 258 -11.09 -14.93 -28.79
N MET A 259 -10.35 -16.03 -28.91
CA MET A 259 -10.02 -16.90 -27.78
C MET A 259 -9.17 -16.18 -26.73
N GLU A 260 -8.18 -15.41 -27.14
CA GLU A 260 -7.34 -14.63 -26.22
C GLU A 260 -8.16 -13.58 -25.46
N ARG A 261 -9.07 -12.89 -26.15
CA ARG A 261 -10.01 -11.94 -25.53
C ARG A 261 -10.91 -12.65 -24.52
N ALA A 262 -11.51 -13.78 -24.89
CA ALA A 262 -12.34 -14.58 -24.00
C ALA A 262 -11.54 -15.07 -22.78
N ARG A 263 -10.28 -15.51 -22.96
CA ARG A 263 -9.39 -15.94 -21.87
C ARG A 263 -9.15 -14.80 -20.88
N HIS A 264 -8.84 -13.61 -21.38
CA HIS A 264 -8.69 -12.41 -20.55
C HIS A 264 -9.98 -12.07 -19.80
N GLY A 265 -11.13 -12.11 -20.47
CA GLY A 265 -12.43 -11.92 -19.84
C GLY A 265 -12.72 -12.95 -18.73
N MET A 266 -12.40 -14.22 -18.96
CA MET A 266 -12.57 -15.29 -17.97
C MET A 266 -11.60 -15.20 -16.79
N ALA A 267 -10.47 -14.49 -16.94
CA ALA A 267 -9.55 -14.22 -15.81
C ALA A 267 -10.09 -13.16 -14.85
N ASP A 268 -11.15 -12.43 -15.23
CA ASP A 268 -11.78 -11.41 -14.40
C ASP A 268 -12.76 -12.03 -13.38
N PRO A 269 -12.54 -11.86 -12.06
CA PRO A 269 -13.44 -12.39 -11.03
C PRO A 269 -14.88 -11.90 -11.17
N GLU A 270 -15.10 -10.68 -11.67
CA GLU A 270 -16.45 -10.16 -11.86
C GLU A 270 -17.18 -10.93 -12.97
N ILE A 271 -16.48 -11.20 -14.08
CA ILE A 271 -17.03 -11.99 -15.19
C ILE A 271 -17.34 -13.41 -14.74
N GLN A 272 -16.46 -14.04 -13.94
CA GLN A 272 -16.72 -15.35 -13.35
C GLN A 272 -17.95 -15.34 -12.43
N SER A 273 -18.10 -14.29 -11.61
CA SER A 273 -19.27 -14.12 -10.75
C SER A 273 -20.56 -13.98 -11.57
N ILE A 274 -20.54 -13.26 -12.69
CA ILE A 274 -21.70 -13.12 -13.57
C ILE A 274 -22.04 -14.47 -14.25
N LEU A 275 -21.04 -15.22 -14.71
CA LEU A 275 -21.24 -16.53 -15.35
C LEU A 275 -21.75 -17.62 -14.41
N SER A 276 -21.48 -17.51 -13.11
CA SER A 276 -21.95 -18.46 -12.10
C SER A 276 -23.36 -18.15 -11.58
N ASP A 277 -23.93 -16.99 -11.95
CA ASP A 277 -25.31 -16.63 -11.62
C ASP A 277 -26.30 -17.55 -12.36
N PRO A 278 -27.12 -18.36 -11.66
CA PRO A 278 -28.03 -19.31 -12.28
C PRO A 278 -29.04 -18.66 -13.22
N VAL A 279 -29.45 -17.41 -12.92
CA VAL A 279 -30.39 -16.65 -13.76
C VAL A 279 -29.71 -16.30 -15.08
N ILE A 280 -28.45 -15.86 -15.03
CA ILE A 280 -27.67 -15.54 -16.24
C ILE A 280 -27.39 -16.80 -17.06
N GLN A 281 -27.03 -17.91 -16.42
CA GLN A 281 -26.84 -19.19 -17.12
C GLN A 281 -28.10 -19.66 -17.85
N GLN A 282 -29.27 -19.52 -17.21
CA GLN A 282 -30.53 -19.87 -17.84
C GLN A 282 -30.80 -18.98 -19.05
N ILE A 283 -30.60 -17.66 -18.93
CA ILE A 283 -30.79 -16.71 -20.04
C ILE A 283 -29.84 -17.01 -21.20
N LEU A 284 -28.58 -17.36 -20.90
CA LEU A 284 -27.61 -17.76 -21.92
C LEU A 284 -28.05 -19.02 -22.68
N ARG A 285 -28.68 -20.00 -22.01
CA ARG A 285 -29.30 -21.16 -22.68
C ARG A 285 -30.53 -20.75 -23.50
N ASP A 286 -31.38 -19.90 -22.94
CA ASP A 286 -32.62 -19.43 -23.57
C ASP A 286 -32.36 -18.68 -24.89
N PHE A 287 -31.19 -18.05 -25.08
CA PHE A 287 -30.86 -17.45 -26.38
C PHE A 287 -30.90 -18.45 -27.54
N ASN A 288 -30.60 -19.73 -27.28
CA ASN A 288 -30.69 -20.81 -28.27
C ASN A 288 -32.03 -21.57 -28.19
N GLU A 289 -32.51 -21.85 -26.97
CA GLU A 289 -33.67 -22.75 -26.76
C GLU A 289 -35.02 -22.01 -26.78
N ASN A 290 -35.07 -20.76 -26.31
CA ASN A 290 -36.27 -19.95 -26.24
C ASN A 290 -35.95 -18.44 -26.41
N PRO A 291 -35.69 -17.98 -27.65
CA PRO A 291 -35.26 -16.59 -27.89
C PRO A 291 -36.28 -15.54 -27.41
N LYS A 292 -37.56 -15.90 -27.32
CA LYS A 292 -38.59 -14.99 -26.76
C LYS A 292 -38.37 -14.76 -25.27
N ALA A 293 -38.12 -15.81 -24.50
CA ALA A 293 -37.85 -15.70 -23.06
C ALA A 293 -36.54 -14.96 -22.77
N ALA A 294 -35.48 -15.22 -23.55
CA ALA A 294 -34.22 -14.47 -23.43
C ALA A 294 -34.43 -12.96 -23.69
N ASN A 295 -35.16 -12.60 -24.75
CA ASN A 295 -35.48 -11.21 -25.06
C ASN A 295 -36.38 -10.54 -24.01
N GLU A 296 -37.31 -11.28 -23.40
CA GLU A 296 -38.12 -10.81 -22.27
C GLU A 296 -37.22 -10.49 -21.06
N ALA A 297 -36.30 -11.39 -20.71
CA ALA A 297 -35.36 -11.20 -19.60
C ALA A 297 -34.42 -10.00 -19.81
N MET A 298 -34.02 -9.73 -21.05
CA MET A 298 -33.21 -8.57 -21.44
C MET A 298 -33.93 -7.21 -21.26
N ARG A 299 -35.25 -7.20 -20.99
CA ARG A 299 -35.96 -5.97 -20.59
C ARG A 299 -35.53 -5.48 -19.20
N ASN A 300 -35.03 -6.35 -18.34
CA ASN A 300 -34.48 -5.97 -17.04
C ASN A 300 -33.12 -5.29 -17.23
N PRO A 301 -32.94 -4.01 -16.82
CA PRO A 301 -31.70 -3.27 -17.04
C PRO A 301 -30.47 -3.92 -16.39
N THR A 302 -30.63 -4.53 -15.21
CA THR A 302 -29.55 -5.18 -14.47
C THR A 302 -29.09 -6.45 -15.18
N VAL A 303 -30.04 -7.24 -15.68
CA VAL A 303 -29.75 -8.44 -16.48
C VAL A 303 -29.04 -8.04 -17.77
N ARG A 304 -29.59 -7.05 -18.48
CA ARG A 304 -29.00 -6.54 -19.73
C ARG A 304 -27.57 -6.07 -19.53
N ALA A 305 -27.30 -5.29 -18.47
CA ALA A 305 -25.95 -4.81 -18.17
C ALA A 305 -24.96 -5.96 -17.93
N LYS A 306 -25.37 -7.01 -17.21
CA LYS A 306 -24.55 -8.23 -17.01
C LYS A 306 -24.24 -8.93 -18.34
N ILE A 307 -25.25 -9.12 -19.20
CA ILE A 307 -25.06 -9.76 -20.52
C ILE A 307 -24.18 -8.89 -21.43
N GLU A 308 -24.40 -7.58 -21.48
CA GLU A 308 -23.55 -6.63 -22.22
C GLU A 308 -22.09 -6.70 -21.75
N LYS A 309 -21.85 -6.87 -20.43
CA LYS A 309 -20.51 -7.03 -19.88
C LYS A 309 -19.85 -8.33 -20.34
N LEU A 310 -20.59 -9.44 -20.39
CA LEU A 310 -20.08 -10.72 -20.91
C LEU A 310 -19.74 -10.66 -22.41
N ILE A 311 -20.52 -9.91 -23.18
CA ILE A 311 -20.25 -9.69 -24.61
C ILE A 311 -19.03 -8.77 -24.78
N ALA A 312 -18.95 -7.69 -24.00
CA ALA A 312 -17.83 -6.76 -24.03
C ALA A 312 -16.50 -7.42 -23.61
N SER A 313 -16.55 -8.39 -22.69
CA SER A 313 -15.36 -9.18 -22.30
C SER A 313 -14.98 -10.25 -23.33
N GLY A 314 -15.83 -10.50 -24.34
CA GLY A 314 -15.61 -11.50 -25.40
C GLY A 314 -15.90 -12.95 -24.96
N VAL A 315 -16.41 -13.15 -23.74
CA VAL A 315 -16.73 -14.47 -23.20
C VAL A 315 -18.02 -15.04 -23.79
N VAL A 316 -18.97 -14.16 -24.11
CA VAL A 316 -20.20 -14.51 -24.82
C VAL A 316 -20.17 -13.87 -26.21
N GLN A 317 -20.42 -14.67 -27.24
CA GLN A 317 -20.58 -14.20 -28.60
C GLN A 317 -22.07 -14.06 -28.91
N THR A 318 -22.46 -12.97 -29.57
CA THR A 318 -23.79 -12.85 -30.17
C THR A 318 -23.73 -13.39 -31.59
N ALA A 319 -24.62 -14.33 -31.92
CA ALA A 319 -24.80 -14.87 -33.26
C ALA A 319 -25.37 -13.83 -34.23
#